data_AF-A0AA86W0J7-F1
#
_entry.id   AF-A0AA86W0J7-F1
#
_cell.length_a   1.000
_cell.length_b   1.000
_cell.length_c   1.000
_cell.angle_alpha   90.00
_cell.angle_beta   90.00
_cell.angle_gamma   90.00
#
_symmetry.space_group_name_H-M   'P 1'
#
loop_
_entity.id
_entity.type
_entity.pdbx_description
1 polymer ?
#
loop_
_entity_poly.entity_id
_entity_poly.type
_entity_poly.pdbx_seq_one_letter_code
_entity_poly.pdbx_strand_id
1 'polypeptide(L)'
;MESKEGKSLSELEEEIFEEFRDFMKGIAKIDQLGIAGSRLLSGFQQALEFTRRPPIDTNSKLVEKIIVANETKRVKAYINSGCRKLHESIQSVTNFHSCTRGLCNHISKAKEILDELEGLLGDVTSSIQTRNGKLLALSDRDFEVELNEQATYDDWEEKDALSHSQSPDVTSTKKKKITDVTHLAMVMTFIYSMVKQDYLMQEKIVSALDLKMSSEELETYCQMWSLRPFINDKIVHGAWEHIH
;
A
#
# COMPACT_ATOMS: atom_id res chain seq x y z
N MET A 1 -0.95 -37.58 28.33
CA MET A 1 -1.77 -36.37 28.19
C MET A 1 -0.95 -35.23 28.76
N GLU A 2 -0.17 -34.56 27.91
CA GLU A 2 0.49 -33.32 28.31
C GLU A 2 -0.60 -32.28 28.54
N SER A 3 -0.67 -31.78 29.78
CA SER A 3 -1.45 -30.59 30.08
C SER A 3 -0.88 -29.46 29.22
N LYS A 4 -1.68 -28.94 28.28
CA LYS A 4 -1.41 -27.65 27.66
C LYS A 4 -1.49 -26.61 28.78
N GLU A 5 -0.35 -26.36 29.41
CA GLU A 5 -0.12 -25.15 30.19
C GLU A 5 -0.44 -23.99 29.24
N GLY A 6 -1.51 -23.25 29.54
CA GLY A 6 -1.95 -22.17 28.69
C GLY A 6 -0.85 -21.10 28.61
N LYS A 7 -0.58 -20.56 27.41
CA LYS A 7 0.45 -19.53 27.17
C LYS A 7 0.49 -18.47 28.28
N SER A 8 1.66 -18.04 28.72
CA SER A 8 1.75 -16.95 29.69
C SER A 8 1.31 -15.60 29.09
N LEU A 9 1.06 -14.59 29.93
CA LEU A 9 0.77 -13.23 29.43
C LEU A 9 1.94 -12.63 28.64
N SER A 10 3.18 -12.95 29.04
CA SER A 10 4.40 -12.47 28.38
C SER A 10 4.57 -13.10 27.00
N GLU A 11 4.33 -14.41 26.88
CA GLU A 11 4.38 -15.11 25.57
C GLU A 11 3.35 -14.53 24.60
N LEU A 12 2.18 -14.15 25.09
CA LEU A 12 1.12 -13.58 24.26
C LEU A 12 1.42 -12.13 23.83
N GLU A 13 2.10 -11.35 24.68
CA GLU A 13 2.62 -10.04 24.30
C GLU A 13 3.69 -10.18 23.20
N GLU A 14 4.63 -11.11 23.37
CA GLU A 14 5.68 -11.38 22.37
C GLU A 14 5.11 -11.84 21.02
N GLU A 15 4.10 -12.70 21.04
CA GLU A 15 3.38 -13.14 19.84
C GLU A 15 2.73 -11.97 19.09
N ILE A 16 2.04 -11.07 19.80
CA ILE A 16 1.44 -9.86 19.20
C ILE A 16 2.52 -8.97 18.56
N PHE A 17 3.68 -8.83 19.20
CA PHE A 17 4.79 -8.04 18.64
C PHE A 17 5.42 -8.70 17.40
N GLU A 18 5.52 -10.02 17.36
CA GLU A 18 5.99 -10.73 16.15
C GLU A 18 4.99 -10.61 15.00
N GLU A 19 3.69 -10.78 15.27
CA GLU A 19 2.62 -10.59 14.29
C GLU A 19 2.64 -9.15 13.73
N PHE A 20 2.87 -8.15 14.59
CA PHE A 20 3.04 -6.77 14.18
C PHE A 20 4.26 -6.58 13.26
N ARG A 21 5.41 -7.19 13.58
CA ARG A 21 6.61 -7.14 12.72
C ARG A 21 6.34 -7.76 11.36
N ASP A 22 5.70 -8.91 11.32
CA ASP A 22 5.39 -9.60 10.07
C ASP A 22 4.38 -8.81 9.23
N PHE A 23 3.40 -8.17 9.88
CA PHE A 23 2.48 -7.26 9.23
C PHE A 23 3.24 -6.12 8.54
N MET A 24 4.14 -5.44 9.26
CA MET A 24 4.92 -4.33 8.69
C MET A 24 5.85 -4.79 7.56
N LYS A 25 6.44 -6.00 7.63
CA LYS A 25 7.15 -6.60 6.48
C LYS A 25 6.25 -6.73 5.25
N GLY A 26 4.98 -7.13 5.44
CA GLY A 26 3.99 -7.18 4.35
C GLY A 26 3.70 -5.79 3.76
N ILE A 27 3.60 -4.75 4.60
CA ILE A 27 3.48 -3.36 4.15
C ILE A 27 4.66 -2.95 3.25
N ALA A 28 5.89 -3.26 3.66
CA ALA A 28 7.08 -2.97 2.85
C ALA A 28 7.07 -3.70 1.50
N LYS A 29 6.57 -4.95 1.44
CA LYS A 29 6.40 -5.66 0.17
C LYS A 29 5.37 -4.99 -0.74
N ILE A 30 4.25 -4.51 -0.18
CA ILE A 30 3.23 -3.77 -0.93
C ILE A 30 3.82 -2.47 -1.51
N ASP A 31 4.62 -1.74 -0.74
CA ASP A 31 5.26 -0.50 -1.21
C ASP A 31 6.22 -0.77 -2.39
N GLN A 32 7.03 -1.83 -2.30
CA GLN A 32 7.90 -2.26 -3.39
C GLN A 32 7.11 -2.67 -4.64
N LEU A 33 6.01 -3.40 -4.46
CA LEU A 33 5.09 -3.71 -5.55
C LEU A 33 4.50 -2.43 -6.15
N GLY A 34 4.06 -1.47 -5.34
CA GLY A 34 3.52 -0.18 -5.80
C GLY A 34 4.48 0.57 -6.73
N ILE A 35 5.77 0.62 -6.38
CA ILE A 35 6.83 1.20 -7.22
C ILE A 35 6.99 0.44 -8.53
N ALA A 36 6.99 -0.90 -8.48
CA ALA A 36 7.07 -1.72 -9.68
C ALA A 36 5.84 -1.54 -10.60
N GLY A 37 4.65 -1.47 -10.01
CA GLY A 37 3.39 -1.19 -10.71
C GLY A 37 3.39 0.16 -11.39
N SER A 38 3.88 1.21 -10.73
CA SER A 38 3.99 2.56 -11.32
C SER A 38 4.90 2.58 -12.56
N ARG A 39 6.02 1.83 -12.52
CA ARG A 39 6.91 1.68 -13.69
C ARG A 39 6.23 0.95 -14.84
N LEU A 40 5.45 -0.09 -14.55
CA LEU A 40 4.69 -0.83 -15.57
C LEU A 40 3.60 0.05 -16.19
N LEU A 41 2.89 0.83 -15.38
CA LEU A 41 1.86 1.77 -15.85
C LEU A 41 2.47 2.88 -16.72
N SER A 42 3.62 3.42 -16.32
CA SER A 42 4.37 4.38 -17.12
C SER A 42 4.83 3.76 -18.46
N GLY A 43 5.27 2.49 -18.44
CA GLY A 43 5.63 1.76 -19.65
C GLY A 43 4.44 1.51 -20.59
N PHE A 44 3.27 1.22 -20.01
CA PHE A 44 2.01 1.12 -20.75
C PHE A 44 1.66 2.45 -21.42
N GLN A 45 1.73 3.56 -20.68
CA GLN A 45 1.49 4.91 -21.23
C GLN A 45 2.45 5.24 -22.36
N GLN A 46 3.75 5.01 -22.20
CA GLN A 46 4.74 5.25 -23.26
C GLN A 46 4.46 4.43 -24.52
N ALA A 47 4.13 3.15 -24.37
CA ALA A 47 3.78 2.29 -25.48
C ALA A 47 2.50 2.76 -26.18
N LEU A 48 1.50 3.18 -25.42
CA LEU A 48 0.24 3.64 -25.97
C LEU A 48 0.39 4.98 -26.70
N GLU A 49 1.10 5.94 -26.13
CA GLU A 49 1.39 7.22 -26.77
C GLU A 49 2.25 7.07 -28.03
N PHE A 50 3.16 6.10 -28.06
CA PHE A 50 3.86 5.75 -29.30
C PHE A 50 2.89 5.35 -30.41
N THR A 51 1.85 4.57 -30.07
CA THR A 51 0.84 4.16 -31.05
C THR A 51 -0.07 5.29 -31.52
N ARG A 52 -0.16 6.40 -30.76
CA ARG A 52 -1.00 7.58 -31.07
C ARG A 52 -0.32 8.65 -31.90
N ARG A 53 1.01 8.60 -32.04
CA ARG A 53 1.76 9.64 -32.78
C ARG A 53 1.16 9.88 -34.16
N PRO A 54 0.68 11.10 -34.47
CA PRO A 54 0.11 11.39 -35.77
C PRO A 54 1.19 11.26 -36.86
N PRO A 55 0.79 10.92 -38.09
CA PRO A 55 1.68 11.02 -39.23
C PRO A 55 2.14 12.48 -39.42
N ILE A 56 3.25 12.68 -40.13
CA ILE A 56 3.71 14.03 -40.49
C ILE A 56 2.60 14.74 -41.27
N ASP A 57 2.28 15.97 -40.85
CA ASP A 57 1.38 16.85 -41.59
C ASP A 57 2.05 17.32 -42.89
N THR A 58 1.63 16.73 -44.00
CA THR A 58 2.12 17.07 -45.34
C THR A 58 1.47 18.31 -45.93
N ASN A 59 0.50 18.94 -45.26
CA ASN A 59 -0.17 20.15 -45.78
C ASN A 59 0.68 21.42 -45.60
N SER A 60 1.71 21.36 -44.77
CA SER A 60 2.66 22.46 -44.60
C SER A 60 3.57 22.57 -45.82
N LYS A 61 3.55 23.72 -46.50
CA LYS A 61 4.43 24.04 -47.65
C LYS A 61 5.92 23.88 -47.32
N LEU A 62 6.31 24.10 -46.06
CA LEU A 62 7.70 23.89 -45.62
C LEU A 62 8.04 22.41 -45.54
N VAL A 63 7.16 21.62 -44.89
CA VAL A 63 7.33 20.17 -44.73
C VAL A 63 7.35 19.49 -46.09
N GLU A 64 6.43 19.86 -46.98
CA GLU A 64 6.39 19.37 -48.36
C GLU A 64 7.71 19.62 -49.10
N LYS A 65 8.24 20.86 -49.07
CA LYS A 65 9.53 21.20 -49.68
C LYS A 65 10.69 20.39 -49.11
N ILE A 66 10.69 20.15 -47.80
CA ILE A 66 11.72 19.32 -47.14
C ILE A 66 11.62 17.88 -47.60
N ILE A 67 10.42 17.30 -47.67
CA ILE A 67 10.19 15.92 -48.13
C ILE A 67 10.66 15.76 -49.58
N VAL A 68 10.25 16.68 -50.46
CA VAL A 68 10.61 16.66 -51.89
C VAL A 68 12.13 16.81 -52.09
N ALA A 69 12.77 17.72 -51.34
CA ALA A 69 14.22 17.93 -51.44
C ALA A 69 15.05 16.71 -50.99
N ASN A 70 14.50 15.85 -50.12
CA ASN A 70 15.18 14.68 -49.56
C ASN A 70 14.59 13.35 -50.05
N GLU A 71 13.87 13.39 -51.17
CA GLU A 71 13.04 12.29 -51.62
C GLU A 71 13.89 11.07 -52.04
N THR A 72 13.76 9.98 -51.29
CA THR A 72 14.37 8.68 -51.63
C THR A 72 13.33 7.57 -51.48
N LYS A 73 13.54 6.41 -52.12
CA LYS A 73 12.65 5.23 -51.93
C LYS A 73 12.45 4.88 -50.45
N ARG A 74 13.52 5.02 -49.65
CA ARG A 74 13.50 4.77 -48.20
C ARG A 74 12.69 5.82 -47.44
N VAL A 75 12.86 7.11 -47.76
CA VAL A 75 12.11 8.21 -47.12
C VAL A 75 10.62 8.13 -47.46
N LYS A 76 10.24 7.82 -48.71
CA LYS A 76 8.83 7.56 -49.08
C LYS A 76 8.23 6.41 -48.28
N ALA A 77 8.93 5.29 -48.18
CA ALA A 77 8.46 4.14 -47.41
C ALA A 77 8.26 4.48 -45.92
N TYR A 78 9.18 5.25 -45.33
CA TYR A 78 9.08 5.71 -43.94
C TYR A 78 7.91 6.67 -43.71
N ILE A 79 7.67 7.62 -44.61
CA ILE A 79 6.53 8.54 -44.51
C ILE A 79 5.21 7.79 -44.68
N ASN A 80 5.13 6.90 -45.67
CA ASN A 80 3.97 6.05 -45.91
C ASN A 80 3.66 5.09 -44.75
N SER A 81 4.67 4.71 -43.95
CA SER A 81 4.48 3.94 -42.71
C SER A 81 4.10 4.79 -41.50
N GLY A 82 3.71 6.05 -41.70
CA GLY A 82 3.34 6.98 -40.63
C GLY A 82 4.55 7.45 -39.81
N CYS A 83 5.73 7.47 -40.41
CA CYS A 83 6.99 7.85 -39.77
C CYS A 83 7.37 6.94 -38.59
N ARG A 84 7.00 5.66 -38.69
CA ARG A 84 7.33 4.62 -37.71
C ARG A 84 8.19 3.55 -38.36
N LYS A 85 9.22 3.08 -37.66
CA LYS A 85 9.93 1.87 -38.09
C LYS A 85 9.14 0.64 -37.64
N LEU A 86 9.03 -0.36 -38.51
CA LEU A 86 8.34 -1.62 -38.20
C LEU A 86 8.82 -2.25 -36.89
N HIS A 87 10.13 -2.26 -36.65
CA HIS A 87 10.73 -2.77 -35.41
C HIS A 87 10.25 -2.01 -34.16
N GLU A 88 10.13 -0.68 -34.23
CA GLU A 88 9.65 0.15 -33.11
C GLU A 88 8.17 -0.14 -32.81
N SER A 89 7.35 -0.35 -33.85
CA SER A 89 5.95 -0.77 -33.70
C SER A 89 5.84 -2.14 -33.02
N ILE A 90 6.65 -3.12 -33.44
CA ILE A 90 6.67 -4.47 -32.82
C ILE A 90 7.10 -4.37 -31.35
N GLN A 91 8.14 -3.57 -31.06
CA GLN A 91 8.60 -3.36 -29.70
C GLN A 91 7.53 -2.69 -28.83
N SER A 92 6.81 -1.69 -29.37
CA SER A 92 5.72 -1.01 -28.67
C SER A 92 4.59 -1.96 -28.29
N VAL A 93 4.16 -2.83 -29.21
CA VAL A 93 3.12 -3.85 -28.94
C VAL A 93 3.61 -4.87 -27.92
N THR A 94 4.87 -5.29 -28.01
CA THR A 94 5.48 -6.22 -27.04
C THR A 94 5.53 -5.61 -25.64
N ASN A 95 5.94 -4.33 -25.55
CA ASN A 95 5.97 -3.59 -24.29
C ASN A 95 4.57 -3.43 -23.71
N PHE A 96 3.58 -3.11 -24.55
CA PHE A 96 2.18 -3.02 -24.13
C PHE A 96 1.70 -4.31 -23.46
N HIS A 97 1.83 -5.45 -24.13
CA HIS A 97 1.43 -6.75 -23.57
C HIS A 97 2.21 -7.12 -22.31
N SER A 98 3.52 -6.84 -22.28
CA SER A 98 4.35 -7.09 -21.11
C SER A 98 3.90 -6.25 -19.91
N CYS A 99 3.59 -4.98 -20.12
CA CYS A 99 3.11 -4.07 -19.08
C CYS A 99 1.73 -4.52 -18.56
N THR A 100 0.77 -4.81 -19.46
CA THR A 100 -0.55 -5.32 -19.06
C THR A 100 -0.43 -6.59 -18.23
N ARG A 101 0.35 -7.59 -18.68
CA ARG A 101 0.58 -8.82 -17.92
C ARG A 101 1.25 -8.54 -16.58
N GLY A 102 2.24 -7.65 -16.56
CA GLY A 102 2.93 -7.24 -15.34
C GLY A 102 1.98 -6.58 -14.33
N LEU A 103 1.07 -5.73 -14.80
CA LEU A 103 0.07 -5.06 -13.97
C LEU A 103 -0.97 -6.05 -13.42
N CYS A 104 -1.44 -7.00 -14.23
CA CYS A 104 -2.32 -8.06 -13.72
C CYS A 104 -1.62 -8.90 -12.64
N ASN A 105 -0.36 -9.27 -12.84
CA ASN A 105 0.44 -9.98 -11.84
C ASN A 105 0.67 -9.14 -10.57
N HIS A 106 0.89 -7.82 -10.72
CA HIS A 106 0.96 -6.89 -9.59
C HIS A 106 -0.31 -6.95 -8.74
N ILE A 107 -1.49 -6.87 -9.36
CA ILE A 107 -2.78 -6.94 -8.65
C ILE A 107 -2.94 -8.30 -7.94
N SER A 108 -2.64 -9.41 -8.61
CA SER A 108 -2.73 -10.74 -7.97
C SER A 108 -1.82 -10.84 -6.75
N LYS A 109 -0.57 -10.40 -6.84
CA LYS A 109 0.38 -10.44 -5.72
C LYS A 109 0.02 -9.48 -4.58
N ALA A 110 -0.45 -8.28 -4.91
CA ALA A 110 -0.88 -7.32 -3.90
C ALA A 110 -2.08 -7.86 -3.13
N LYS A 111 -2.99 -8.59 -3.80
CA LYS A 111 -4.11 -9.28 -3.16
C LYS A 111 -3.65 -10.40 -2.23
N GLU A 112 -2.73 -11.25 -2.67
CA GLU A 112 -2.16 -12.30 -1.82
C GLU A 112 -1.57 -11.73 -0.52
N ILE A 113 -0.79 -10.64 -0.62
CA ILE A 113 -0.23 -9.99 0.57
C ILE A 113 -1.33 -9.35 1.42
N LEU A 114 -2.36 -8.75 0.83
CA LEU A 114 -3.49 -8.21 1.59
C LEU A 114 -4.24 -9.29 2.37
N ASP A 115 -4.43 -10.47 1.78
CA ASP A 115 -5.05 -11.61 2.44
C ASP A 115 -4.16 -12.10 3.60
N GLU A 116 -2.83 -12.12 3.44
CA GLU A 116 -1.87 -12.39 4.52
C GLU A 116 -1.98 -11.35 5.67
N LEU A 117 -2.06 -10.06 5.33
CA LEU A 117 -2.19 -8.97 6.31
C LEU A 117 -3.52 -9.03 7.07
N GLU A 118 -4.61 -9.41 6.41
CA GLU A 118 -5.91 -9.60 7.04
C GLU A 118 -5.89 -10.79 8.03
N GLY A 119 -5.18 -11.87 7.66
CA GLY A 119 -4.91 -12.99 8.56
C GLY A 119 -4.19 -12.56 9.83
N LEU A 120 -3.06 -11.84 9.68
CA LEU A 120 -2.29 -11.32 10.82
C LEU A 120 -3.11 -10.38 11.72
N LEU A 121 -4.01 -9.57 11.14
CA LEU A 121 -4.93 -8.74 11.93
C LEU A 121 -5.90 -9.57 12.76
N GLY A 122 -6.41 -10.67 12.19
CA GLY A 122 -7.28 -11.63 12.86
C GLY A 122 -6.56 -12.35 14.01
N ASP A 123 -5.30 -12.73 13.80
CA ASP A 123 -4.47 -13.39 14.80
C ASP A 123 -4.18 -12.44 15.98
N VAL A 124 -3.74 -11.20 15.71
CA VAL A 124 -3.52 -10.17 16.75
C VAL A 124 -4.78 -9.91 17.56
N THR A 125 -5.94 -9.80 16.88
CA THR A 125 -7.22 -9.57 17.56
C THR A 125 -7.56 -10.72 18.51
N SER A 126 -7.34 -11.97 18.07
CA SER A 126 -7.56 -13.17 18.87
C SER A 126 -6.59 -13.25 20.06
N SER A 127 -5.33 -12.89 19.84
CA SER A 127 -4.29 -12.81 20.86
C SER A 127 -4.63 -11.77 21.93
N ILE A 128 -5.07 -10.57 21.54
CA ILE A 128 -5.50 -9.51 22.48
C ILE A 128 -6.71 -9.94 23.29
N GLN A 129 -7.73 -10.55 22.67
CA GLN A 129 -8.91 -11.03 23.38
C GLN A 129 -8.55 -12.10 24.41
N THR A 130 -7.68 -13.06 24.04
CA THR A 130 -7.17 -14.08 24.94
C THR A 130 -6.40 -13.46 26.12
N ARG A 131 -5.61 -12.42 25.84
CA ARG A 131 -4.83 -11.70 26.86
C ARG A 131 -5.73 -10.99 27.86
N ASN A 132 -6.73 -10.27 27.35
CA ASN A 132 -7.69 -9.54 28.17
C ASN A 132 -8.53 -10.49 29.03
N GLY A 133 -8.95 -11.64 28.49
CA GLY A 133 -9.63 -12.68 29.26
C GLY A 133 -8.79 -13.23 30.42
N LYS A 134 -7.49 -13.48 30.18
CA LYS A 134 -6.55 -13.90 31.24
C LYS A 134 -6.33 -12.81 32.29
N LEU A 135 -6.26 -11.56 31.89
CA LEU A 135 -6.11 -10.42 32.81
C LEU A 135 -7.32 -10.29 33.73
N LEU A 136 -8.54 -10.43 33.19
CA LEU A 136 -9.78 -10.42 33.97
C LEU A 136 -9.81 -11.56 34.98
N ALA A 137 -9.44 -12.77 34.56
CA ALA A 137 -9.38 -13.94 35.44
C ALA A 137 -8.35 -13.80 36.59
N LEU A 138 -7.28 -13.02 36.38
CA LEU A 138 -6.31 -12.68 37.43
C LEU A 138 -6.83 -11.56 38.35
N SER A 139 -7.66 -10.64 37.84
CA SER A 139 -8.26 -9.55 38.61
C SER A 139 -9.38 -10.02 39.52
N ASP A 140 -10.19 -10.99 39.09
CA ASP A 140 -11.25 -11.61 39.92
C ASP A 140 -10.68 -12.35 41.15
N ARG A 141 -9.37 -12.58 41.20
CA ARG A 141 -8.69 -13.28 42.30
C ARG A 141 -8.13 -12.34 43.37
N ASP A 142 -7.99 -11.05 43.09
CA ASP A 142 -7.43 -10.05 44.00
C ASP A 142 -8.36 -8.81 44.11
N PHE A 143 -9.19 -8.81 45.17
CA PHE A 143 -9.98 -7.72 45.76
C PHE A 143 -11.15 -7.07 44.98
N GLU A 144 -12.35 -7.25 45.55
CA GLU A 144 -13.48 -6.30 45.46
C GLU A 144 -13.02 -4.90 45.89
N VAL A 145 -12.91 -3.96 44.94
CA VAL A 145 -13.14 -2.54 45.21
C VAL A 145 -13.92 -1.97 44.02
N GLU A 146 -15.19 -1.73 44.27
CA GLU A 146 -16.09 -0.89 43.49
C GLU A 146 -15.48 0.51 43.31
N LEU A 147 -15.49 1.07 42.10
CA LEU A 147 -15.84 2.49 41.88
C LEU A 147 -16.01 2.82 40.38
N ASN A 148 -17.23 3.25 40.10
CA ASN A 148 -17.74 4.07 39.00
C ASN A 148 -16.77 5.17 38.54
N GLU A 149 -16.65 5.41 37.23
CA GLU A 149 -17.10 6.66 36.60
C GLU A 149 -16.78 6.74 35.11
N GLN A 150 -17.81 7.16 34.40
CA GLN A 150 -17.91 7.51 33.00
C GLN A 150 -17.32 8.90 32.76
N ALA A 151 -16.59 9.10 31.66
CA ALA A 151 -16.93 10.08 30.61
C ALA A 151 -15.75 10.42 29.66
N THR A 152 -16.16 10.62 28.39
CA THR A 152 -15.69 11.62 27.41
C THR A 152 -14.26 11.56 26.86
N TYR A 153 -14.22 11.18 25.57
CA TYR A 153 -13.38 11.78 24.55
C TYR A 153 -13.43 13.32 24.65
N ASP A 154 -12.27 13.97 24.74
CA ASP A 154 -11.95 15.21 24.05
C ASP A 154 -10.43 15.46 24.08
N ASP A 155 -9.95 15.91 22.94
CA ASP A 155 -8.75 16.75 22.71
C ASP A 155 -7.34 16.12 22.79
N TRP A 156 -6.75 15.93 21.60
CA TRP A 156 -5.30 15.81 21.41
C TRP A 156 -4.72 17.22 21.25
N GLU A 157 -4.44 17.90 22.36
CA GLU A 157 -3.46 19.00 22.38
C GLU A 157 -2.36 18.77 23.41
N GLU A 158 -1.14 18.95 22.91
CA GLU A 158 0.15 19.12 23.56
C GLU A 158 0.09 19.85 24.90
N LYS A 159 0.67 19.26 25.98
CA LYS A 159 1.56 19.97 26.92
C LYS A 159 2.51 19.03 27.67
N ASP A 160 3.80 19.33 27.51
CA ASP A 160 4.86 19.03 28.47
C ASP A 160 4.58 19.62 29.86
N ALA A 161 4.79 18.83 30.91
CA ALA A 161 5.34 19.29 32.18
C ALA A 161 5.76 18.09 33.05
N LEU A 162 7.04 18.08 33.45
CA LEU A 162 7.63 17.14 34.39
C LEU A 162 6.85 17.06 35.72
N SER A 163 6.77 15.86 36.31
CA SER A 163 6.77 15.68 37.76
C SER A 163 7.25 14.27 38.13
N HIS A 164 8.37 14.23 38.84
CA HIS A 164 8.90 13.05 39.53
C HIS A 164 7.97 12.62 40.67
N SER A 165 7.58 11.35 40.69
CA SER A 165 7.24 10.63 41.91
C SER A 165 7.35 9.12 41.63
N GLN A 166 8.35 8.48 42.24
CA GLN A 166 8.58 7.04 42.17
C GLN A 166 7.69 6.32 43.19
N SER A 167 6.84 5.44 42.67
CA SER A 167 6.38 4.21 43.32
C SER A 167 6.15 3.21 42.18
N PRO A 168 6.77 2.01 42.16
CA PRO A 168 6.52 1.03 41.12
C PRO A 168 5.20 0.33 41.43
N ASP A 169 4.10 1.02 41.16
CA ASP A 169 2.78 0.43 41.23
C ASP A 169 2.65 -0.57 40.06
N VAL A 170 2.63 -1.86 40.40
CA VAL A 170 2.45 -2.99 39.46
C VAL A 170 1.18 -2.79 38.61
N THR A 171 0.20 -2.05 39.13
CA THR A 171 -1.05 -1.70 38.46
C THR A 171 -0.84 -0.67 37.34
N SER A 172 0.00 0.36 37.56
CA SER A 172 0.33 1.38 36.55
C SER A 172 1.15 0.80 35.38
N THR A 173 2.05 -0.14 35.66
CA THR A 173 2.91 -0.79 34.66
C THR A 173 2.10 -1.76 33.79
N LYS A 174 1.17 -2.51 34.40
CA LYS A 174 0.22 -3.37 33.68
C LYS A 174 -0.72 -2.54 32.79
N LYS A 175 -1.29 -1.44 33.30
CA LYS A 175 -2.17 -0.54 32.53
C LYS A 175 -1.45 0.05 31.32
N LYS A 176 -0.21 0.53 31.49
CA LYS A 176 0.64 1.05 30.41
C LYS A 176 0.95 0.01 29.33
N LYS A 177 1.27 -1.24 29.72
CA LYS A 177 1.48 -2.36 28.77
C LYS A 177 0.20 -2.79 28.04
N ILE A 178 -0.97 -2.72 28.69
CA ILE A 178 -2.26 -3.03 28.06
C ILE A 178 -2.60 -2.01 26.97
N THR A 179 -2.32 -0.74 27.23
CA THR A 179 -2.49 0.34 26.25
C THR A 179 -1.59 0.15 25.03
N ASP A 180 -0.40 -0.41 25.20
CA ASP A 180 0.60 -0.58 24.14
C ASP A 180 0.20 -1.63 23.07
N VAL A 181 -0.15 -2.85 23.46
CA VAL A 181 -0.58 -3.89 22.50
C VAL A 181 -1.93 -3.59 21.84
N THR A 182 -2.83 -2.91 22.54
CA THR A 182 -4.10 -2.46 21.95
C THR A 182 -3.86 -1.33 20.95
N HIS A 183 -2.88 -0.45 21.24
CA HIS A 183 -2.45 0.58 20.31
C HIS A 183 -1.87 -0.01 19.01
N LEU A 184 -1.01 -1.04 19.10
CA LEU A 184 -0.49 -1.74 17.92
C LEU A 184 -1.60 -2.31 17.03
N ALA A 185 -2.60 -2.98 17.64
CA ALA A 185 -3.75 -3.51 16.90
C ALA A 185 -4.54 -2.41 16.16
N MET A 186 -4.74 -1.26 16.82
CA MET A 186 -5.39 -0.11 16.21
C MET A 186 -4.57 0.42 15.03
N VAL A 187 -3.26 0.60 15.20
CA VAL A 187 -2.34 1.04 14.13
C VAL A 187 -2.37 0.08 12.95
N MET A 188 -2.30 -1.24 13.18
CA MET A 188 -2.43 -2.25 12.12
C MET A 188 -3.77 -2.14 11.39
N THR A 189 -4.87 -1.98 12.12
CA THR A 189 -6.21 -1.85 11.54
C THR A 189 -6.32 -0.61 10.64
N PHE A 190 -5.77 0.52 11.09
CA PHE A 190 -5.74 1.75 10.29
C PHE A 190 -4.89 1.58 9.03
N ILE A 191 -3.68 1.04 9.16
CA ILE A 191 -2.79 0.81 8.02
C ILE A 191 -3.41 -0.16 7.01
N TYR A 192 -3.96 -1.28 7.48
CA TYR A 192 -4.65 -2.24 6.61
C TYR A 192 -5.79 -1.57 5.83
N SER A 193 -6.60 -0.76 6.51
CA SER A 193 -7.72 -0.05 5.87
C SER A 193 -7.25 0.90 4.78
N MET A 194 -6.18 1.68 5.03
CA MET A 194 -5.57 2.57 4.04
C MET A 194 -5.03 1.80 2.83
N VAL A 195 -4.27 0.73 3.10
CA VAL A 195 -3.64 -0.08 2.05
C VAL A 195 -4.66 -0.85 1.22
N LYS A 196 -5.75 -1.33 1.84
CA LYS A 196 -6.86 -1.96 1.12
C LYS A 196 -7.55 -0.98 0.16
N GLN A 197 -7.73 0.27 0.57
CA GLN A 197 -8.29 1.31 -0.32
C GLN A 197 -7.35 1.64 -1.48
N ASP A 198 -6.05 1.77 -1.21
CA ASP A 198 -5.03 1.99 -2.24
C ASP A 198 -5.00 0.83 -3.25
N TYR A 199 -5.06 -0.42 -2.78
CA TYR A 199 -5.19 -1.60 -3.64
C TYR A 199 -6.45 -1.57 -4.51
N LEU A 200 -7.62 -1.27 -3.94
CA LEU A 200 -8.87 -1.23 -4.70
C LEU A 200 -8.84 -0.15 -5.79
N MET A 201 -8.17 0.97 -5.52
CA MET A 201 -7.91 2.00 -6.53
C MET A 201 -7.00 1.45 -7.64
N GLN A 202 -5.89 0.82 -7.29
CA GLN A 202 -4.97 0.21 -8.26
C GLN A 202 -5.67 -0.86 -9.12
N GLU A 203 -6.49 -1.73 -8.52
CA GLU A 203 -7.27 -2.75 -9.22
C GLU A 203 -8.23 -2.14 -10.24
N LYS A 204 -8.92 -1.05 -9.86
CA LYS A 204 -9.80 -0.30 -10.77
C LYS A 204 -9.02 0.33 -11.92
N ILE A 205 -7.87 0.93 -11.64
CA ILE A 205 -6.98 1.49 -12.67
C ILE A 205 -6.60 0.40 -13.67
N VAL A 206 -6.06 -0.74 -13.19
CA VAL A 206 -5.63 -1.84 -14.06
C VAL A 206 -6.80 -2.40 -14.88
N SER A 207 -7.97 -2.53 -14.28
CA SER A 207 -9.18 -3.03 -14.95
C SER A 207 -9.72 -2.07 -16.01
N ALA A 208 -9.48 -0.76 -15.85
CA ALA A 208 -9.91 0.26 -16.80
C ALA A 208 -8.96 0.41 -18.00
N LEU A 209 -7.74 -0.13 -17.92
CA LEU A 209 -6.73 0.04 -18.99
C LEU A 209 -7.22 -0.54 -20.32
N ASP A 210 -7.31 0.33 -21.32
CA ASP A 210 -7.72 0.01 -22.67
C ASP A 210 -6.91 0.81 -23.70
N LEU A 211 -6.83 0.28 -24.93
CA LEU A 211 -6.14 0.94 -26.04
C LEU A 211 -6.81 2.28 -26.45
N LYS A 212 -8.11 2.43 -26.19
CA LYS A 212 -8.90 3.62 -26.58
C LYS A 212 -8.96 4.71 -25.51
N MET A 213 -8.44 4.46 -24.30
CA MET A 213 -8.41 5.43 -23.19
C MET A 213 -7.77 6.75 -23.62
N SER A 214 -8.23 7.92 -23.22
CA SER A 214 -7.54 9.17 -23.60
C SER A 214 -6.16 9.30 -22.93
N SER A 215 -5.31 10.19 -23.46
CA SER A 215 -4.00 10.50 -22.85
C SER A 215 -4.19 11.15 -21.46
N GLU A 216 -5.21 12.00 -21.33
CA GLU A 216 -5.55 12.72 -20.10
C GLU A 216 -6.05 11.76 -18.98
N GLU A 217 -6.92 10.81 -19.33
CA GLU A 217 -7.37 9.78 -18.38
C GLU A 217 -6.21 8.92 -17.90
N LEU A 218 -5.33 8.50 -18.81
CA LEU A 218 -4.19 7.66 -18.46
C LEU A 218 -3.16 8.41 -17.60
N GLU A 219 -2.91 9.68 -17.89
CA GLU A 219 -2.07 10.55 -17.06
C GLU A 219 -2.65 10.70 -15.65
N THR A 220 -3.97 10.87 -15.54
CA THR A 220 -4.66 10.93 -14.25
C THR A 220 -4.45 9.64 -13.46
N TYR A 221 -4.56 8.48 -14.09
CA TYR A 221 -4.30 7.19 -13.45
C TYR A 221 -2.85 7.02 -13.01
N CYS A 222 -1.88 7.44 -13.82
CA CYS A 222 -0.47 7.47 -13.44
C CYS A 222 -0.25 8.32 -12.18
N GLN A 223 -0.85 9.51 -12.13
CA GLN A 223 -0.75 10.40 -10.98
C GLN A 223 -1.39 9.80 -9.73
N MET A 224 -2.60 9.25 -9.82
CA MET A 224 -3.27 8.60 -8.70
C MET A 224 -2.43 7.44 -8.14
N TRP A 225 -1.84 6.62 -9.02
CA TRP A 225 -0.97 5.52 -8.63
C TRP A 225 0.29 6.01 -7.90
N SER A 226 0.92 7.08 -8.41
CA SER A 226 2.15 7.63 -7.83
C SER A 226 1.92 8.40 -6.53
N LEU A 227 0.79 9.10 -6.40
CA LEU A 227 0.48 9.93 -5.23
C LEU A 227 -0.11 9.13 -4.06
N ARG A 228 -0.69 7.95 -4.32
CA ARG A 228 -1.28 7.06 -3.31
C ARG A 228 -2.18 7.80 -2.31
N PRO A 229 -3.27 8.44 -2.78
CA PRO A 229 -4.06 9.39 -1.98
C PRO A 229 -4.69 8.79 -0.70
N PHE A 230 -4.80 7.47 -0.61
CA PHE A 230 -5.36 6.78 0.56
C PHE A 230 -4.32 6.50 1.66
N ILE A 231 -3.03 6.66 1.35
CA ILE A 231 -1.94 6.34 2.27
C ILE A 231 -1.52 7.60 3.01
N ASN A 232 -1.55 7.53 4.34
CA ASN A 232 -0.95 8.53 5.19
C ASN A 232 0.45 8.08 5.62
N ASP A 233 1.47 8.61 4.95
CA ASP A 233 2.87 8.26 5.21
C ASP A 233 3.30 8.54 6.66
N LYS A 234 2.68 9.50 7.35
CA LYS A 234 3.00 9.78 8.76
C LYS A 234 2.59 8.64 9.68
N ILE A 235 1.42 8.04 9.44
CA ILE A 235 0.93 6.90 10.22
C ILE A 235 1.79 5.68 9.95
N VAL A 236 2.10 5.40 8.69
CA VAL A 236 2.96 4.27 8.31
C VAL A 236 4.36 4.45 8.90
N HIS A 237 4.94 5.66 8.80
CA HIS A 237 6.26 5.95 9.36
C HIS A 237 6.30 5.82 10.89
N GLY A 238 5.31 6.37 11.60
CA GLY A 238 5.20 6.20 13.05
C GLY A 238 5.10 4.73 13.46
N ALA A 239 4.40 3.90 12.66
CA ALA A 239 4.33 2.47 12.93
C ALA A 239 5.70 1.76 12.85
N TRP A 240 6.59 2.20 11.97
CA TRP A 240 7.95 1.66 11.87
C TRP A 240 8.81 1.96 13.10
N GLU A 241 8.50 3.02 13.85
CA GLU A 241 9.21 3.36 15.10
C GLU A 241 8.93 2.33 16.20
N HIS A 242 7.80 1.61 16.14
CA HIS A 242 7.43 0.56 17.11
C HIS A 242 8.10 -0.80 16.86
N ILE A 243 8.92 -0.93 15.81
CA ILE A 243 9.65 -2.17 15.50
C ILE A 243 11.05 -2.20 16.16
N HIS A 244 11.55 -1.04 16.61
CA HIS A 244 12.89 -0.86 17.19
C HIS A 244 12.88 -0.90 18.72
#